data_AF-A0A5J4YEW6-F1
#
_entry.id   AF-A0A5J4YEW6-F1
#
_cell.length_a   1.000
_cell.length_b   1.000
_cell.length_c   1.000
_cell.angle_alpha   90.00
_cell.angle_beta   90.00
_cell.angle_gamma   90.00
#
_symmetry.space_group_name_H-M   'P 1'
#
loop_
_entity.id
_entity.type
_entity.pdbx_description
1 polymer ?
#
loop_
_entity_poly.entity_id
_entity_poly.type
_entity_poly.pdbx_seq_one_letter_code
_entity_poly.pdbx_strand_id
1 'polypeptide(L)'
;MADTVRYFMEDMVPELEDLEERGYFKKAEIKQIVKKRTHFEYLLKRPAAVKTDFLRYAEYETKLEELRAYRKEITGLKGNTTLADYAIVRRIHLIYERATRKFRGDLRVWLNWLHFCRSSGSTRQISRVLTKALQLHPAASGLWSYAAAFEFEHNGNASAARTLMQRGLRICKTSQQLWLEYFRMELMYAHKLRT
;
A
#
# COMPACT_ATOMS: atom_id res chain seq x y z
N MET A 1 19.23 -18.43 7.71
CA MET A 1 17.93 -18.26 6.99
C MET A 1 16.75 -18.60 7.90
N ALA A 2 16.80 -19.73 8.62
CA ALA A 2 15.76 -20.11 9.59
C ALA A 2 15.60 -19.11 10.75
N ASP A 3 16.69 -18.59 11.31
CA ASP A 3 16.63 -17.70 12.49
C ASP A 3 15.95 -16.37 12.18
N THR A 4 16.16 -15.81 10.99
CA THR A 4 15.45 -14.59 10.57
C THR A 4 13.96 -14.82 10.37
N VAL A 5 13.56 -16.01 9.89
CA VAL A 5 12.15 -16.35 9.72
C VAL A 5 11.50 -16.55 11.09
N ARG A 6 12.18 -17.22 12.03
CA ARG A 6 11.73 -17.37 13.41
C ARG A 6 11.47 -16.02 14.07
N TYR A 7 12.41 -15.08 13.96
CA TYR A 7 12.24 -13.72 14.46
C TYR A 7 11.00 -13.01 13.91
N PHE A 8 10.75 -13.07 12.59
CA PHE A 8 9.54 -12.48 12.01
C PHE A 8 8.26 -13.17 12.50
N MET A 9 8.30 -14.48 12.75
CA MET A 9 7.14 -15.19 13.27
C MET A 9 6.85 -14.84 14.74
N GLU A 10 7.89 -14.64 15.55
CA GLU A 10 7.78 -14.19 16.94
C GLU A 10 7.17 -12.77 17.01
N ASP A 11 7.58 -11.87 16.12
CA ASP A 11 6.99 -10.52 16.01
C ASP A 11 5.48 -10.55 15.66
N MET A 12 5.02 -11.62 15.01
CA MET A 12 3.60 -11.82 14.65
C MET A 12 2.77 -12.47 15.76
N VAL A 13 3.35 -12.91 16.87
CA VAL A 13 2.59 -13.59 17.93
C VAL A 13 1.55 -12.66 18.59
N PRO A 14 1.91 -11.43 19.02
CA PRO A 14 0.96 -10.56 19.70
C PRO A 14 -0.25 -10.17 18.84
N GLU A 15 -0.04 -9.99 17.51
CA GLU A 15 -1.15 -9.69 16.60
C GLU A 15 -2.10 -10.89 16.41
N LEU A 16 -1.58 -12.12 16.46
CA LEU A 16 -2.39 -13.32 16.29
C LEU A 16 -3.16 -13.67 17.57
N GLU A 17 -2.57 -13.44 18.74
CA GLU A 17 -3.23 -13.60 20.04
C GLU A 17 -4.39 -12.60 20.17
N ASP A 18 -4.19 -11.31 19.84
CA ASP A 18 -5.28 -10.31 19.87
C ASP A 18 -6.41 -10.65 18.87
N LEU A 19 -6.07 -11.21 17.69
CA LEU A 19 -7.07 -11.70 16.73
C LEU A 19 -7.90 -12.88 17.27
N GLU A 20 -7.31 -13.70 18.14
CA GLU A 20 -7.99 -14.81 18.82
C GLU A 20 -8.89 -14.32 19.94
N GLU A 21 -8.36 -13.46 20.82
CA GLU A 21 -9.07 -12.93 21.99
C GLU A 21 -10.34 -12.17 21.59
N ARG A 22 -10.28 -11.45 20.46
CA ARG A 22 -11.44 -10.76 19.88
C ARG A 22 -12.47 -11.70 19.24
N GLY A 23 -12.14 -12.98 19.09
CA GLY A 23 -13.01 -13.97 18.45
C GLY A 23 -13.12 -13.80 16.94
N TYR A 24 -12.26 -13.01 16.30
CA TYR A 24 -12.27 -12.88 14.83
C TYR A 24 -11.82 -14.17 14.16
N PHE A 25 -10.91 -14.92 14.77
CA PHE A 25 -10.42 -16.20 14.26
C PHE A 25 -10.38 -17.25 15.36
N LYS A 26 -10.68 -18.51 15.00
CA LYS A 26 -10.54 -19.65 15.91
C LYS A 26 -9.07 -20.10 15.97
N LYS A 27 -8.65 -20.75 17.07
CA LYS A 27 -7.32 -21.37 17.21
C LYS A 27 -6.88 -22.21 16.00
N ALA A 28 -7.80 -22.98 15.44
CA ALA A 28 -7.52 -23.82 14.27
C ALA A 28 -7.20 -22.99 13.02
N GLU A 29 -7.90 -21.86 12.81
CA GLU A 29 -7.66 -20.95 11.69
C GLU A 29 -6.34 -20.20 11.89
N ILE A 30 -6.03 -19.76 13.11
CA ILE A 30 -4.76 -19.11 13.44
C ILE A 30 -3.59 -20.05 13.13
N LYS A 31 -3.70 -21.33 13.50
CA LYS A 31 -2.66 -22.32 13.15
C LYS A 31 -2.46 -22.45 11.63
N GLN A 32 -3.53 -22.35 10.84
CA GLN A 32 -3.43 -22.33 9.38
C GLN A 32 -2.79 -21.04 8.86
N ILE A 33 -3.14 -19.88 9.43
CA ILE A 33 -2.55 -18.58 9.10
C ILE A 33 -1.04 -18.59 9.39
N VAL A 34 -0.63 -19.07 10.57
CA VAL A 34 0.79 -19.24 10.95
C VAL A 34 1.52 -20.12 9.94
N LYS A 35 0.93 -21.26 9.55
CA LYS A 35 1.52 -22.17 8.55
C LYS A 35 1.66 -21.52 7.17
N LYS A 36 0.70 -20.70 6.76
CA LYS A 36 0.75 -19.99 5.46
C LYS A 36 1.79 -18.87 5.50
N ARG A 37 1.81 -18.06 6.56
CA ARG A 37 2.78 -16.97 6.74
C ARG A 37 4.22 -17.47 6.83
N THR A 38 4.47 -18.53 7.62
CA THR A 38 5.79 -19.20 7.66
C THR A 38 6.22 -19.62 6.27
N HIS A 39 5.35 -20.29 5.51
CA HIS A 39 5.65 -20.71 4.14
C HIS A 39 6.05 -19.51 3.27
N PHE A 40 5.26 -18.43 3.26
CA PHE A 40 5.61 -17.22 2.51
C PHE A 40 6.92 -16.60 2.98
N GLU A 41 7.19 -16.50 4.28
CA GLU A 41 8.46 -15.94 4.77
C GLU A 41 9.68 -16.75 4.32
N TYR A 42 9.55 -18.09 4.23
CA TYR A 42 10.57 -18.92 3.60
C TYR A 42 10.72 -18.61 2.09
N LEU A 43 9.62 -18.42 1.35
CA LEU A 43 9.66 -18.03 -0.07
C LEU A 43 10.38 -16.68 -0.27
N LEU A 44 10.03 -15.67 0.53
CA LEU A 44 10.57 -14.33 0.42
C LEU A 44 12.06 -14.25 0.82
N LYS A 45 12.56 -15.20 1.60
CA LYS A 45 13.97 -15.26 2.04
C LYS A 45 14.88 -16.04 1.12
N ARG A 46 14.36 -16.68 0.07
CA ARG A 46 15.17 -17.37 -0.94
C ARG A 46 16.23 -16.41 -1.53
N PRO A 47 17.44 -16.92 -1.87
CA PRO A 47 18.49 -16.07 -2.44
C PRO A 47 18.05 -15.39 -3.74
N ALA A 48 17.37 -16.16 -4.61
CA ALA A 48 16.67 -15.66 -5.78
C ALA A 48 15.24 -15.29 -5.41
N ALA A 49 15.03 -14.01 -5.10
CA ALA A 49 13.70 -13.49 -4.80
C ALA A 49 12.84 -13.43 -6.08
N VAL A 50 11.61 -13.94 -6.01
CA VAL A 50 10.65 -13.91 -7.13
C VAL A 50 9.54 -12.92 -6.82
N LYS A 51 9.28 -11.98 -7.75
CA LYS A 51 8.25 -10.94 -7.59
C LYS A 51 6.85 -11.52 -7.32
N THR A 52 6.50 -12.61 -8.00
CA THR A 52 5.20 -13.26 -7.86
C THR A 52 4.93 -13.71 -6.43
N ASP A 53 5.95 -14.08 -5.67
CA ASP A 53 5.79 -14.55 -4.30
C ASP A 53 5.40 -13.39 -3.36
N PHE A 54 5.97 -12.19 -3.58
CA PHE A 54 5.56 -10.99 -2.86
C PHE A 54 4.11 -10.60 -3.17
N LEU A 55 3.74 -10.64 -4.45
CA LEU A 55 2.37 -10.30 -4.88
C LEU A 55 1.35 -11.30 -4.34
N ARG A 56 1.65 -12.60 -4.39
CA ARG A 56 0.80 -13.66 -3.81
C ARG A 56 0.66 -13.52 -2.30
N TYR A 57 1.74 -13.15 -1.61
CA TYR A 57 1.69 -12.94 -0.16
C TYR A 57 0.84 -11.71 0.18
N ALA A 58 1.03 -10.60 -0.54
CA ALA A 58 0.21 -9.40 -0.36
C ALA A 58 -1.28 -9.69 -0.65
N GLU A 59 -1.60 -10.41 -1.72
CA GLU A 59 -2.97 -10.81 -2.05
C GLU A 59 -3.60 -11.70 -0.97
N TYR A 60 -2.83 -12.66 -0.43
CA TYR A 60 -3.28 -13.49 0.68
C TYR A 60 -3.63 -12.66 1.92
N GLU A 61 -2.77 -11.71 2.30
CA GLU A 61 -3.02 -10.85 3.46
C GLU A 61 -4.18 -9.87 3.20
N THR A 62 -4.37 -9.37 1.97
CA THR A 62 -5.55 -8.56 1.61
C THR A 62 -6.85 -9.34 1.82
N LYS A 63 -6.91 -10.58 1.33
CA LYS A 63 -8.08 -11.46 1.52
C LYS A 63 -8.32 -11.77 2.99
N LEU A 64 -7.25 -11.91 3.79
CA LEU A 64 -7.36 -12.11 5.23
C LEU A 64 -7.95 -10.87 5.93
N GLU A 65 -7.54 -9.67 5.51
CA GLU A 65 -8.08 -8.41 6.02
C GLU A 65 -9.56 -8.23 5.65
N GLU A 66 -9.95 -8.55 4.41
CA GLU A 66 -11.36 -8.54 3.98
C GLU A 66 -12.21 -9.48 4.85
N LEU A 67 -11.72 -10.69 5.13
CA LEU A 67 -12.40 -11.65 6.01
C LEU A 67 -12.50 -11.14 7.44
N ARG A 68 -11.44 -10.53 7.98
CA ARG A 68 -11.44 -9.92 9.32
C ARG A 68 -12.46 -8.78 9.40
N ALA A 69 -12.47 -7.89 8.41
CA ALA A 69 -13.40 -6.76 8.32
C ALA A 69 -14.86 -7.25 8.29
N TYR A 70 -15.16 -8.25 7.45
CA TYR A 70 -16.48 -8.87 7.38
C TYR A 70 -16.92 -9.49 8.72
N ARG A 71 -16.03 -10.23 9.39
CA ARG A 71 -16.32 -10.82 10.71
C ARG A 71 -16.50 -9.75 11.79
N LYS A 72 -15.76 -8.65 11.71
CA LYS A 72 -15.93 -7.52 12.63
C LYS A 72 -17.31 -6.87 12.47
N GLU A 73 -17.78 -6.68 11.25
CA GLU A 73 -19.11 -6.14 10.97
C GLU A 73 -20.22 -7.05 11.52
N ILE A 74 -20.14 -8.35 11.27
CA ILE A 74 -21.16 -9.32 11.72
C ILE A 74 -21.20 -9.45 13.24
N THR A 75 -20.03 -9.53 13.88
CA THR A 75 -19.98 -9.74 15.33
C THR A 75 -20.47 -8.49 16.09
N GLY A 76 -20.55 -7.33 15.44
CA GLY A 76 -21.07 -6.10 16.04
C GLY A 76 -20.26 -5.60 17.24
N LEU A 77 -19.05 -6.14 17.45
CA LEU A 77 -18.16 -5.79 18.56
C LEU A 77 -17.64 -4.36 18.37
N LYS A 78 -18.34 -3.41 18.98
CA LYS A 78 -17.86 -2.03 19.16
C LYS A 78 -16.86 -2.00 20.31
N GLY A 79 -15.63 -2.40 20.00
CA GLY A 79 -14.49 -2.30 20.92
C GLY A 79 -13.56 -1.14 20.57
N ASN A 80 -12.69 -0.77 21.52
CA ASN A 80 -11.56 0.12 21.28
C ASN A 80 -10.67 -0.43 20.16
N THR A 81 -10.06 0.44 19.36
CA THR A 81 -9.09 0.06 18.33
C THR A 81 -7.92 -0.70 18.96
N THR A 82 -7.72 -1.97 18.60
CA THR A 82 -6.58 -2.78 19.07
C THR A 82 -5.58 -3.07 17.96
N LEU A 83 -4.51 -3.79 18.30
CA LEU A 83 -3.45 -4.18 17.38
C LEU A 83 -4.00 -4.95 16.17
N ALA A 84 -4.95 -5.86 16.41
CA ALA A 84 -5.67 -6.62 15.39
C ALA A 84 -6.33 -5.75 14.31
N ASP A 85 -6.65 -4.48 14.60
CA ASP A 85 -7.30 -3.59 13.65
C ASP A 85 -6.40 -3.05 12.55
N TYR A 86 -5.10 -2.97 12.80
CA TYR A 86 -4.14 -2.40 11.86
C TYR A 86 -2.95 -3.32 11.56
N ALA A 87 -2.79 -4.41 12.30
CA ALA A 87 -1.68 -5.36 12.15
C ALA A 87 -1.58 -5.93 10.73
N ILE A 88 -2.68 -6.43 10.16
CA ILE A 88 -2.68 -7.04 8.82
C ILE A 88 -2.35 -5.99 7.76
N VAL A 89 -2.99 -4.82 7.81
CA VAL A 89 -2.72 -3.69 6.90
C VAL A 89 -1.25 -3.25 6.98
N ARG A 90 -0.71 -3.11 8.21
CA ARG A 90 0.70 -2.80 8.44
C ARG A 90 1.61 -3.84 7.79
N ARG A 91 1.28 -5.12 7.90
CA ARG A 91 2.06 -6.21 7.30
C ARG A 91 2.04 -6.15 5.78
N ILE A 92 0.90 -5.85 5.16
CA ILE A 92 0.81 -5.65 3.71
C ILE A 92 1.75 -4.51 3.27
N HIS A 93 1.79 -3.39 4.00
CA HIS A 93 2.75 -2.31 3.71
C HIS A 93 4.21 -2.78 3.84
N LEU A 94 4.55 -3.59 4.86
CA LEU A 94 5.90 -4.14 5.02
C LEU A 94 6.28 -5.09 3.89
N ILE A 95 5.33 -5.91 3.39
CA ILE A 95 5.55 -6.80 2.25
C ILE A 95 5.88 -5.98 1.00
N TYR A 96 5.08 -4.94 0.70
CA TYR A 96 5.35 -4.05 -0.43
C TYR A 96 6.64 -3.24 -0.25
N GLU A 97 6.98 -2.82 0.96
CA GLU A 97 8.25 -2.14 1.23
C GLU A 97 9.45 -3.08 0.97
N ARG A 98 9.36 -4.35 1.38
CA ARG A 98 10.37 -5.36 1.06
C ARG A 98 10.43 -5.63 -0.45
N ALA A 99 9.28 -5.70 -1.11
CA ALA A 99 9.18 -5.93 -2.56
C ALA A 99 9.84 -4.78 -3.34
N THR A 100 9.52 -3.53 -3.00
CA THR A 100 10.08 -2.34 -3.67
C THR A 100 11.58 -2.17 -3.43
N ARG A 101 12.10 -2.59 -2.27
CA ARG A 101 13.56 -2.60 -2.01
C ARG A 101 14.31 -3.57 -2.92
N LYS A 102 13.72 -4.72 -3.25
CA LYS A 102 14.29 -5.77 -4.12
C LYS A 102 14.05 -5.49 -5.61
N PHE A 103 12.84 -5.06 -5.98
CA PHE A 103 12.39 -4.82 -7.36
C PHE A 103 12.16 -3.33 -7.62
N ARG A 104 13.19 -2.51 -7.39
CA ARG A 104 13.08 -1.03 -7.49
C ARG A 104 12.61 -0.55 -8.86
N GLY A 105 13.08 -1.21 -9.91
CA GLY A 105 12.82 -0.86 -11.31
C GLY A 105 11.45 -1.30 -11.86
N ASP A 106 10.66 -2.08 -11.13
CA ASP A 106 9.35 -2.51 -11.63
C ASP A 106 8.24 -1.56 -11.15
N LEU A 107 7.78 -0.70 -12.05
CA LEU A 107 6.68 0.24 -11.80
C LEU A 107 5.39 -0.47 -11.36
N ARG A 108 5.14 -1.72 -11.78
CA ARG A 108 3.90 -2.45 -11.43
C ARG A 108 3.81 -2.72 -9.94
N VAL A 109 4.93 -2.98 -9.26
CA VAL A 109 4.95 -3.20 -7.81
C VAL A 109 4.55 -1.91 -7.07
N TRP A 110 5.02 -0.77 -7.54
CA TRP A 110 4.66 0.54 -7.00
C TRP A 110 3.18 0.87 -7.22
N LEU A 111 2.65 0.62 -8.42
CA LEU A 111 1.24 0.85 -8.72
C LEU A 111 0.32 -0.05 -7.90
N ASN A 112 0.65 -1.33 -7.75
CA ASN A 112 -0.11 -2.25 -6.89
C ASN A 112 -0.11 -1.79 -5.43
N TRP A 113 1.03 -1.29 -4.94
CA TRP A 113 1.11 -0.73 -3.60
C TRP A 113 0.26 0.52 -3.43
N LEU A 114 0.31 1.44 -4.39
CA LEU A 114 -0.52 2.66 -4.38
C LEU A 114 -2.02 2.33 -4.43
N HIS A 115 -2.41 1.34 -5.25
CA HIS A 115 -3.79 0.85 -5.31
C HIS A 115 -4.24 0.31 -3.95
N PHE A 116 -3.41 -0.53 -3.31
CA PHE A 116 -3.69 -1.04 -1.97
C PHE A 116 -3.81 0.09 -0.93
N CYS A 117 -2.91 1.07 -0.96
CA CYS A 117 -2.96 2.19 -0.03
C CYS A 117 -4.24 3.04 -0.22
N ARG A 118 -4.75 3.15 -1.44
CA ARG A 118 -6.02 3.82 -1.74
C ARG A 118 -7.21 3.03 -1.20
N SER A 119 -7.24 1.71 -1.41
CA SER A 119 -8.32 0.86 -0.89
C SER A 119 -8.32 0.78 0.64
N SER A 120 -7.15 0.82 1.28
CA SER A 120 -7.01 0.80 2.74
C SER A 120 -7.19 2.17 3.41
N GLY A 121 -7.40 3.25 2.64
CA GLY A 121 -7.52 4.61 3.18
C GLY A 121 -6.22 5.16 3.80
N SER A 122 -5.07 4.56 3.52
CA SER A 122 -3.78 4.92 4.11
C SER A 122 -3.13 6.14 3.45
N THR A 123 -3.79 7.30 3.53
CA THR A 123 -3.39 8.54 2.84
C THR A 123 -1.95 8.97 3.12
N ARG A 124 -1.51 8.91 4.39
CA ARG A 124 -0.12 9.22 4.77
C ARG A 124 0.90 8.30 4.10
N GLN A 125 0.57 7.02 3.91
CA GLN A 125 1.44 6.10 3.20
C GLN A 125 1.47 6.40 1.71
N ILE A 126 0.34 6.79 1.10
CA ILE A 126 0.29 7.19 -0.32
C ILE A 126 1.32 8.28 -0.62
N SER A 127 1.33 9.39 0.14
CA SER A 127 2.31 10.48 -0.08
C SER A 127 3.76 10.00 0.04
N ARG A 128 4.06 9.12 1.01
CA ARG A 128 5.41 8.56 1.20
C ARG A 128 5.81 7.65 0.03
N VAL A 129 4.89 6.79 -0.42
CA VAL A 129 5.11 5.86 -1.53
C VAL A 129 5.29 6.65 -2.83
N LEU A 130 4.46 7.65 -3.09
CA LEU A 130 4.57 8.50 -4.27
C LEU A 130 5.90 9.23 -4.33
N THR A 131 6.34 9.80 -3.21
CA THR A 131 7.64 10.49 -3.15
C THR A 131 8.79 9.56 -3.54
N LYS A 132 8.82 8.33 -2.98
CA LYS A 132 9.83 7.32 -3.32
C LYS A 132 9.71 6.83 -4.77
N ALA A 133 8.49 6.61 -5.24
CA ALA A 133 8.22 6.12 -6.58
C ALA A 133 8.65 7.14 -7.64
N LEU A 134 8.37 8.44 -7.44
CA LEU A 134 8.74 9.51 -8.36
C LEU A 134 10.26 9.70 -8.46
N GLN A 135 11.01 9.48 -7.37
CA GLN A 135 12.47 9.51 -7.37
C GLN A 135 13.07 8.39 -8.21
N LEU A 136 12.45 7.20 -8.19
CA LEU A 136 12.95 6.02 -8.91
C LEU A 136 12.43 5.93 -10.35
N HIS A 137 11.24 6.46 -10.62
CA HIS A 137 10.54 6.39 -11.91
C HIS A 137 10.18 7.77 -12.45
N PRO A 138 11.15 8.68 -12.65
CA PRO A 138 10.86 10.05 -13.07
C PRO A 138 10.27 10.13 -14.49
N ALA A 139 10.58 9.17 -15.37
CA ALA A 139 10.08 9.12 -16.74
C ALA A 139 8.61 8.67 -16.86
N ALA A 140 8.02 8.14 -15.78
CA ALA A 140 6.64 7.67 -15.79
C ALA A 140 5.67 8.86 -15.63
N SER A 141 5.23 9.43 -16.76
CA SER A 141 4.29 10.58 -16.78
C SER A 141 3.00 10.32 -15.99
N GLY A 142 2.47 9.09 -16.04
CA GLY A 142 1.26 8.69 -15.30
C GLY A 142 1.42 8.73 -13.77
N LEU A 143 2.65 8.58 -13.27
CA LEU A 143 2.91 8.67 -11.83
C LEU A 143 2.85 10.12 -11.35
N TRP A 144 3.31 11.06 -12.18
CA TRP A 144 3.20 12.50 -11.92
C TRP A 144 1.73 12.94 -11.89
N SER A 145 0.94 12.54 -12.89
CA SER A 145 -0.50 12.86 -12.94
C SER A 145 -1.23 12.33 -11.73
N TYR A 146 -0.97 11.06 -11.36
CA TYR A 146 -1.55 10.45 -10.17
C TYR A 146 -1.16 11.19 -8.89
N ALA A 147 0.12 11.57 -8.74
CA ALA A 147 0.58 12.27 -7.54
C ALA A 147 -0.05 13.66 -7.39
N ALA A 148 -0.15 14.44 -8.46
CA ALA A 148 -0.78 15.75 -8.38
C ALA A 148 -2.29 15.66 -8.17
N ALA A 149 -2.96 14.71 -8.81
CA ALA A 149 -4.39 14.45 -8.58
C ALA A 149 -4.65 14.10 -7.11
N PHE A 150 -3.79 13.27 -6.50
CA PHE A 150 -3.88 12.95 -5.08
C PHE A 150 -3.73 14.21 -4.18
N GLU A 151 -2.72 15.05 -4.42
CA GLU A 151 -2.53 16.29 -3.65
C GLU A 151 -3.68 17.29 -3.86
N PHE A 152 -4.24 17.38 -5.06
CA PHE A 152 -5.33 18.30 -5.40
C PHE A 152 -6.68 17.87 -4.82
N GLU A 153 -7.04 16.58 -4.98
CA GLU A 153 -8.34 16.05 -4.59
C GLU A 153 -8.41 15.69 -3.11
N HIS A 154 -7.37 15.03 -2.57
CA HIS A 154 -7.41 14.49 -1.21
C HIS A 154 -6.83 15.46 -0.18
N ASN A 155 -5.71 16.11 -0.50
CA ASN A 155 -5.07 17.05 0.43
C ASN A 155 -5.56 18.50 0.23
N GLY A 156 -6.32 18.79 -0.82
CA GLY A 156 -6.80 20.13 -1.16
C GLY A 156 -5.68 21.12 -1.49
N ASN A 157 -4.46 20.65 -1.74
CA ASN A 157 -3.29 21.49 -1.90
C ASN A 157 -2.97 21.72 -3.38
N ALA A 158 -3.65 22.70 -3.97
CA ALA A 158 -3.44 23.06 -5.38
C ALA A 158 -2.01 23.56 -5.68
N SER A 159 -1.35 24.21 -4.72
CA SER A 159 0.02 24.70 -4.89
C SER A 159 1.02 23.54 -4.99
N ALA A 160 0.89 22.53 -4.11
CA ALA A 160 1.70 21.33 -4.17
C ALA A 160 1.44 20.52 -5.45
N ALA A 161 0.17 20.36 -5.84
CA ALA A 161 -0.22 19.68 -7.07
C ALA A 161 0.39 20.36 -8.31
N ARG A 162 0.31 21.70 -8.40
CA ARG A 162 0.95 22.49 -9.45
C ARG A 162 2.47 22.31 -9.48
N THR A 163 3.11 22.32 -8.32
CA THR A 163 4.56 22.10 -8.22
C THR A 163 4.96 20.71 -8.73
N LEU A 164 4.18 19.67 -8.39
CA LEU A 164 4.40 18.31 -8.90
C LEU A 164 4.22 18.22 -10.41
N MET A 165 3.15 18.81 -10.96
CA MET A 165 2.90 18.86 -12.40
C MET A 165 4.03 19.57 -13.15
N GLN A 166 4.44 20.74 -12.68
CA GLN A 166 5.53 21.51 -13.32
C GLN A 166 6.86 20.75 -13.28
N ARG A 167 7.17 20.04 -12.19
CA ARG A 167 8.34 19.15 -12.14
C ARG A 167 8.22 18.00 -13.13
N GLY A 168 7.06 17.34 -13.19
CA GLY A 168 6.79 16.28 -14.14
C GLY A 168 6.94 16.73 -15.59
N LEU A 169 6.44 17.91 -15.95
CA LEU A 169 6.53 18.48 -17.30
C LEU A 169 7.96 18.83 -17.72
N ARG A 170 8.82 19.23 -16.76
CA ARG A 170 10.25 19.46 -17.04
C ARG A 170 10.98 18.18 -17.46
N ILE A 171 10.55 17.04 -16.92
CA ILE A 171 11.14 15.72 -17.19
C ILE A 171 10.48 15.09 -18.42
N CYS A 172 9.15 14.98 -18.41
CA CYS A 172 8.34 14.32 -19.43
C CYS A 172 7.79 15.31 -20.46
N LYS A 173 8.67 16.09 -21.09
CA LYS A 173 8.30 17.20 -22.01
C LYS A 173 7.43 16.76 -23.19
N THR A 174 7.66 15.55 -23.70
CA THR A 174 6.98 14.98 -24.86
C THR A 174 5.62 14.35 -24.54
N SER A 175 5.27 14.21 -23.26
CA SER A 175 4.04 13.55 -22.85
C SER A 175 2.84 14.51 -22.99
N GLN A 176 2.12 14.42 -24.10
CA GLN A 176 0.88 15.18 -24.32
C GLN A 176 -0.15 14.92 -23.21
N GLN A 177 -0.24 13.68 -22.72
CA GLN A 177 -1.18 13.33 -21.65
C GLN A 177 -0.93 14.16 -20.39
N LEU A 178 0.34 14.34 -20.00
CA LEU A 178 0.67 15.10 -18.79
C LEU A 178 0.29 16.59 -18.92
N TRP A 179 0.44 17.16 -20.11
CA TRP A 179 -0.02 18.52 -20.41
C TRP A 179 -1.54 18.65 -20.32
N LEU A 180 -2.28 17.68 -20.88
CA LEU A 180 -3.74 17.66 -20.81
C LEU A 180 -4.23 17.53 -19.36
N GLU A 181 -3.62 16.66 -18.56
CA GLU A 181 -3.97 16.52 -17.14
C GLU A 181 -3.67 17.80 -16.34
N TYR A 182 -2.54 18.46 -16.62
CA TYR A 182 -2.22 19.74 -15.98
C TYR A 182 -3.24 20.83 -16.33
N PHE A 183 -3.61 20.95 -17.61
CA PHE A 183 -4.62 21.90 -18.05
C PHE A 183 -5.99 21.62 -17.41
N ARG A 184 -6.42 20.35 -17.36
CA ARG A 184 -7.65 19.94 -16.66
C ARG A 184 -7.61 20.32 -15.18
N MET A 185 -6.51 20.06 -14.49
CA MET A 185 -6.35 20.40 -13.07
C MET A 185 -6.49 21.91 -12.82
N GLU A 186 -5.85 22.75 -13.64
CA GLU A 186 -5.96 24.21 -13.52
C GLU A 186 -7.38 24.73 -13.81
N LEU A 187 -8.07 24.15 -14.80
CA LEU A 187 -9.47 24.47 -15.05
C LEU A 187 -10.38 24.10 -13.88
N MET A 188 -10.18 22.92 -13.29
CA MET A 188 -10.92 22.51 -12.09
C MET A 188 -10.63 23.43 -10.90
N TYR A 189 -9.39 23.87 -10.73
CA TYR A 189 -9.02 24.84 -9.69
C TYR A 189 -9.69 26.19 -9.91
N ALA A 190 -9.67 26.72 -11.14
CA ALA A 190 -10.34 27.98 -11.47
C ALA A 190 -11.86 27.91 -11.27
N HIS A 191 -12.47 26.76 -11.60
CA HIS A 191 -13.89 26.53 -11.34
C HIS A 191 -14.19 26.55 -9.84
N LYS A 192 -13.39 25.85 -9.02
CA LYS A 192 -13.53 25.83 -7.55
C LYS A 192 -13.36 27.21 -6.90
N LEU A 193 -12.61 28.12 -7.51
CA LEU A 193 -12.47 29.49 -7.00
C LEU A 193 -13.65 30.40 -7.36
N ARG A 194 -14.39 30.04 -8.41
CA ARG A 194 -15.54 30.82 -8.90
C ARG A 194 -16.82 30.48 -8.14
N THR A 195 -16.97 29.22 -7.73
CA THR A 195 -18.08 28.72 -6.88
C THR A 195 -17.80 28.99 -5.41
#